data_AF-A0A6P1XZ99-F1
#
_entry.id   AF-A0A6P1XZ99-F1
#
_cell.length_a   1.000
_cell.length_b   1.000
_cell.length_c   1.000
_cell.angle_alpha   90.00
_cell.angle_beta   90.00
_cell.angle_gamma   90.00
#
_symmetry.space_group_name_H-M   'P 1'
#
loop_
_entity.id
_entity.type
_entity.pdbx_description
1 polymer ?
#
loop_
_entity_poly.entity_id
_entity_poly.type
_entity_poly.pdbx_seq_one_letter_code
_entity_poly.pdbx_strand_id
1 'polypeptide(L)'
;MTTYFTTNGRVISDLLASYSNTFLAFLELVNNSIQAKATRIDITIDEYKLEEVSPIPTISITIVDNGEGVCFDDVEHKLFDIGTVSKATGKGIGRFAAFQIGKTVSIETVGEKNGKKTKTAFTLNSKTISTSHTKIILSI
;
A
#
# COMPACT_ATOMS: atom_id res chain seq x y z
N MET A 1 2.27 -17.10 -12.20
CA MET A 1 1.35 -17.92 -11.36
C MET A 1 0.36 -16.93 -10.75
N THR A 2 -0.95 -17.18 -10.86
CA THR A 2 -1.96 -16.23 -10.39
C THR A 2 -2.36 -16.57 -8.96
N THR A 3 -2.11 -15.67 -8.02
CA THR A 3 -2.46 -15.87 -6.60
C THR A 3 -3.74 -15.09 -6.26
N TYR A 4 -4.62 -15.73 -5.49
CA TYR A 4 -5.92 -15.18 -5.10
C TYR A 4 -5.96 -14.98 -3.58
N PHE A 5 -6.43 -13.81 -3.13
CA PHE A 5 -6.54 -13.49 -1.70
C PHE A 5 -7.96 -13.10 -1.31
N THR A 6 -8.35 -13.36 -0.06
CA THR A 6 -9.67 -13.05 0.50
C THR A 6 -9.56 -12.27 1.81
N THR A 7 -10.46 -11.31 2.02
CA THR A 7 -10.54 -10.50 3.26
C THR A 7 -11.99 -10.00 3.46
N ASN A 8 -12.33 -9.56 4.67
CA ASN A 8 -13.67 -9.04 4.98
C ASN A 8 -13.82 -7.60 4.47
N GLY A 9 -14.61 -7.42 3.42
CA GLY A 9 -14.82 -6.11 2.79
C GLY A 9 -15.36 -5.02 3.74
N ARG A 10 -16.05 -5.39 4.82
CA ARG A 10 -16.53 -4.44 5.84
C ARG A 10 -15.38 -3.83 6.65
N VAL A 11 -14.41 -4.65 7.04
CA VAL A 11 -13.23 -4.18 7.81
C VAL A 11 -12.42 -3.18 6.99
N ILE A 12 -12.31 -3.40 5.67
CA ILE A 12 -11.61 -2.46 4.80
C ILE A 12 -12.44 -1.20 4.57
N SER A 13 -13.75 -1.32 4.35
CA SER A 13 -14.64 -0.16 4.22
C SER A 13 -14.58 0.74 5.46
N ASP A 14 -14.63 0.17 6.66
CA ASP A 14 -14.56 0.91 7.92
C ASP A 14 -13.16 1.54 8.12
N LEU A 15 -12.10 0.84 7.73
CA LEU A 15 -10.73 1.36 7.76
C LEU A 15 -10.56 2.54 6.80
N LEU A 16 -11.07 2.42 5.58
CA LEU A 16 -11.06 3.51 4.60
C LEU A 16 -11.94 4.69 5.03
N ALA A 17 -13.01 4.46 5.78
CA ALA A 17 -13.82 5.55 6.34
C ALA A 17 -13.16 6.22 7.57
N SER A 18 -12.17 5.58 8.20
CA SER A 18 -11.60 6.04 9.47
C SER A 18 -10.48 7.08 9.36
N TYR A 19 -9.88 7.26 8.18
CA TYR A 19 -8.86 8.29 7.98
C TYR A 19 -9.52 9.62 7.65
N SER A 20 -9.39 10.60 8.55
CA SER A 20 -10.00 11.92 8.40
C SER A 20 -9.22 12.87 7.48
N ASN A 21 -7.97 12.53 7.13
CA ASN A 21 -7.04 13.45 6.47
C ASN A 21 -6.04 12.72 5.55
N THR A 22 -6.02 13.10 4.27
CA THR A 22 -5.12 12.57 3.24
C THR A 22 -3.64 12.87 3.52
N PHE A 23 -3.34 13.98 4.21
CA PHE A 23 -1.98 14.30 4.65
C PHE A 23 -1.46 13.31 5.69
N LEU A 24 -2.30 12.93 6.67
CA LEU A 24 -1.92 11.89 7.64
C LEU A 24 -1.71 10.55 6.95
N ALA A 25 -2.56 10.22 5.97
CA ALA A 25 -2.39 9.02 5.18
C ALA A 25 -1.07 9.00 4.41
N PHE A 26 -0.64 10.14 3.87
CA PHE A 26 0.65 10.29 3.21
C PHE A 26 1.81 10.14 4.21
N LEU A 27 1.73 10.76 5.38
CA LEU A 27 2.75 10.63 6.43
C LEU A 27 2.91 9.19 6.91
N GLU A 28 1.83 8.41 6.99
CA GLU A 28 1.92 6.97 7.32
C GLU A 28 2.77 6.19 6.30
N LEU A 29 2.69 6.54 5.02
CA LEU A 29 3.52 5.90 3.98
C LEU A 29 4.99 6.30 4.15
N VAL A 30 5.28 7.56 4.44
CA VAL A 30 6.66 8.03 4.72
C VAL A 30 7.22 7.36 6.00
N ASN A 31 6.39 7.21 7.03
CA ASN A 31 6.78 6.54 8.28
C ASN A 31 7.14 5.06 8.04
N ASN A 32 6.49 4.38 7.09
CA ASN A 32 6.85 3.00 6.73
C ASN A 32 8.28 2.93 6.18
N SER A 33 8.67 3.88 5.31
CA SER A 33 10.04 3.96 4.81
C SER A 33 11.06 4.23 5.94
N ILE A 34 10.71 5.09 6.91
CA ILE A 34 11.57 5.33 8.10
C ILE A 34 11.71 4.06 8.94
N GLN A 35 10.62 3.32 9.17
CA GLN A 35 10.63 2.06 9.91
C GLN A 35 11.44 0.98 9.18
N ALA A 36 11.48 1.02 7.86
CA ALA A 36 12.35 0.21 7.02
C ALA A 36 13.83 0.66 7.06
N LYS A 37 14.19 1.62 7.91
CA LYS A 37 15.54 2.17 8.07
C LYS A 37 16.09 2.79 6.77
N ALA A 38 15.21 3.35 5.93
CA ALA A 38 15.63 4.07 4.75
C ALA A 38 16.53 5.27 5.12
N THR A 39 17.58 5.48 4.33
CA THR A 39 18.47 6.65 4.44
C THR A 39 18.12 7.73 3.41
N ARG A 40 17.35 7.36 2.39
CA ARG A 40 16.81 8.23 1.35
C ARG A 40 15.38 7.83 1.03
N ILE A 41 14.52 8.84 0.93
CA ILE A 41 13.12 8.70 0.51
C ILE A 41 12.91 9.74 -0.58
N ASP A 42 12.63 9.28 -1.79
CA ASP A 42 12.30 10.12 -2.94
C ASP A 42 10.78 10.18 -3.10
N ILE A 43 10.27 11.40 -3.19
CA ILE A 43 8.84 11.66 -3.35
C ILE A 43 8.64 12.45 -4.62
N THR A 44 7.89 11.88 -5.55
CA THR A 44 7.54 12.52 -6.82
C THR A 44 6.02 12.69 -6.88
N ILE A 45 5.58 13.89 -7.24
CA ILE A 45 4.17 14.20 -7.48
C ILE A 45 4.07 14.61 -8.95
N ASP A 46 3.41 13.78 -9.74
CA ASP A 46 3.14 14.08 -11.14
C ASP A 46 1.80 14.80 -11.23
N GLU A 47 1.79 15.95 -11.89
CA GLU A 47 0.62 16.80 -12.04
C GLU A 47 0.27 16.96 -13.51
N TYR A 48 -1.00 17.21 -13.78
CA TYR A 48 -1.42 17.61 -15.12
C TYR A 48 -0.79 18.96 -15.47
N LYS A 49 -0.49 19.17 -16.76
CA LYS A 49 -0.02 20.49 -17.20
C LYS A 49 -1.14 21.51 -17.01
N LEU A 50 -0.79 22.78 -16.78
CA LEU A 50 -1.77 23.87 -16.66
C LEU A 50 -2.76 23.95 -17.83
N GLU A 51 -2.34 23.46 -19.00
CA GLU A 51 -3.08 23.45 -20.25
C GLU A 51 -4.09 22.28 -20.35
N GLU A 52 -3.98 21.28 -19.47
CA GLU A 52 -4.81 20.09 -19.44
C GLU A 52 -5.97 20.28 -18.46
N VAL A 53 -7.21 20.27 -18.96
CA VAL A 53 -8.40 20.34 -18.11
C VAL A 53 -8.60 18.99 -17.42
N SER A 54 -8.09 18.85 -16.20
CA SER A 54 -8.36 17.70 -15.33
C SER A 54 -9.18 18.10 -14.10
N PRO A 55 -10.17 17.28 -13.67
CA PRO A 55 -10.92 17.52 -12.44
C PRO A 55 -10.07 17.31 -11.17
N ILE A 56 -8.86 16.78 -11.29
CA ILE A 56 -7.91 16.53 -10.20
C ILE A 56 -6.51 16.97 -10.64
N PRO A 57 -5.78 17.78 -9.83
CA PRO A 57 -4.50 18.34 -10.24
C PRO A 57 -3.38 17.29 -10.31
N THR A 58 -3.51 16.20 -9.56
CA THR A 58 -2.47 15.17 -9.40
C THR A 58 -2.78 13.92 -10.24
N ILE A 59 -1.79 13.47 -11.01
CA ILE A 59 -1.78 12.21 -11.77
C ILE A 59 -1.37 11.06 -10.85
N SER A 60 -0.22 11.20 -10.19
CA SER A 60 0.35 10.19 -9.31
C SER A 60 1.20 10.79 -8.19
N ILE A 61 1.26 10.06 -7.09
CA ILE A 61 2.24 10.28 -6.02
C ILE A 61 3.05 9.00 -5.90
N THR A 62 4.37 9.13 -6.07
CA THR A 62 5.32 8.01 -6.01
C THR A 62 6.25 8.24 -4.83
N ILE A 63 6.33 7.26 -3.93
CA ILE A 63 7.27 7.24 -2.79
C ILE A 63 8.21 6.06 -3.01
N VAL A 64 9.51 6.34 -3.15
CA VAL A 64 10.56 5.32 -3.30
C VAL A 64 11.52 5.49 -2.15
N ASP A 65 11.84 4.40 -1.46
CA ASP A 65 12.84 4.40 -0.42
C ASP A 65 13.91 3.34 -0.68
N ASN A 66 15.07 3.51 -0.04
CA ASN A 66 16.19 2.57 -0.09
C ASN A 66 16.32 1.73 1.20
N GLY A 67 15.23 1.56 1.94
CA GLY A 67 15.19 0.78 3.16
C GLY A 67 15.12 -0.73 2.93
N GLU A 68 14.94 -1.45 4.03
CA GLU A 68 14.71 -2.89 4.05
C GLU A 68 13.33 -3.22 3.44
N GLY A 69 13.33 -3.81 2.23
CA GLY A 69 12.10 -4.26 1.59
C GLY A 69 11.51 -5.54 2.19
N VAL A 70 10.38 -5.98 1.66
CA VAL A 70 9.60 -7.11 2.19
C VAL A 70 9.64 -8.30 1.23
N CYS A 71 9.94 -9.49 1.76
CA CYS A 71 9.90 -10.73 0.96
C CYS A 71 8.45 -11.13 0.64
N PHE A 72 8.22 -11.85 -0.46
CA PHE A 72 6.87 -12.26 -0.88
C PHE A 72 6.09 -13.00 0.21
N ASP A 73 6.71 -13.96 0.90
CA ASP A 73 6.08 -14.70 2.00
C ASP A 73 5.59 -13.77 3.12
N ASP A 74 6.35 -12.69 3.38
CA ASP A 74 5.97 -11.68 4.36
C ASP A 74 4.92 -10.70 3.81
N VAL A 75 4.86 -10.49 2.50
CA VAL A 75 3.80 -9.69 1.84
C VAL A 75 2.47 -10.42 2.01
N GLU A 76 2.41 -11.72 1.74
CA GLU A 76 1.20 -12.53 1.94
C GLU A 76 0.75 -12.52 3.40
N HIS A 77 1.63 -12.82 4.36
CA HIS A 77 1.20 -12.82 5.76
C HIS A 77 0.93 -11.42 6.31
N LYS A 78 1.76 -10.42 5.99
CA LYS A 78 1.61 -9.08 6.59
C LYS A 78 0.50 -8.28 5.93
N LEU A 79 0.33 -8.25 4.61
CA LEU A 79 -0.74 -7.43 4.00
C LEU A 79 -2.14 -7.94 4.34
N PHE A 80 -2.29 -9.23 4.63
CA PHE A 80 -3.60 -9.88 4.75
C PHE A 80 -4.02 -10.21 6.19
N ASP A 81 -3.17 -10.01 7.20
CA ASP A 81 -3.54 -10.05 8.64
C ASP A 81 -4.30 -8.78 9.09
N ILE A 82 -5.30 -8.38 8.30
CA ILE A 82 -6.19 -7.28 8.65
C ILE A 82 -7.13 -7.79 9.76
N GLY A 83 -6.90 -7.35 10.99
CA GLY A 83 -7.81 -7.59 12.11
C GLY A 83 -7.46 -8.79 13.01
N THR A 84 -6.30 -9.43 12.84
CA THR A 84 -5.76 -10.32 13.88
C THR A 84 -5.10 -9.47 14.97
N VAL A 85 -5.91 -9.21 16.00
CA VAL A 85 -5.56 -8.54 17.25
C VAL A 85 -4.23 -9.06 17.82
N SER A 86 -3.44 -8.18 18.44
CA SER A 86 -2.33 -8.43 19.39
C SER A 86 -0.86 -8.42 18.91
N LYS A 87 -0.39 -7.34 18.27
CA LYS A 87 1.02 -6.93 18.45
C LYS A 87 1.13 -5.48 18.91
N ALA A 88 1.97 -5.25 19.91
CA ALA A 88 2.20 -3.95 20.56
C ALA A 88 2.79 -2.87 19.62
N THR A 89 3.13 -3.25 18.39
CA THR A 89 3.77 -2.40 17.37
C THR A 89 2.94 -2.42 16.09
N GLY A 90 1.90 -1.58 16.04
CA GLY A 90 1.16 -1.25 14.81
C GLY A 90 0.15 -2.29 14.32
N LYS A 91 -1.09 -1.86 14.04
CA LYS A 91 -2.21 -2.72 13.61
C LYS A 91 -2.08 -3.27 12.18
N GLY A 92 -0.96 -3.03 11.48
CA GLY A 92 -0.80 -3.43 10.08
C GLY A 92 -1.72 -2.72 9.08
N ILE A 93 -2.35 -1.61 9.50
CA ILE A 93 -3.36 -0.87 8.73
C ILE A 93 -2.81 0.29 7.90
N GLY A 94 -1.62 0.83 8.25
CA GLY A 94 -1.05 2.02 7.62
C GLY A 94 -0.79 1.87 6.10
N ARG A 95 -0.64 0.64 5.60
CA ARG A 95 -0.48 0.35 4.17
C ARG A 95 -1.76 0.57 3.33
N PHE A 96 -2.93 0.61 3.96
CA PHE A 96 -4.20 0.95 3.30
C PHE A 96 -4.47 2.45 3.28
N ALA A 97 -3.65 3.25 3.97
CA ALA A 97 -3.71 4.71 3.91
C ALA A 97 -3.53 5.22 2.46
N ALA A 98 -2.79 4.50 1.62
CA ALA A 98 -2.64 4.83 0.20
C ALA A 98 -3.98 4.93 -0.56
N PHE A 99 -5.02 4.18 -0.15
CA PHE A 99 -6.35 4.27 -0.76
C PHE A 99 -7.15 5.53 -0.39
N GLN A 100 -6.71 6.27 0.63
CA GLN A 100 -7.23 7.62 0.90
C GLN A 100 -6.77 8.62 -0.15
N ILE A 101 -5.62 8.35 -0.77
CA ILE A 101 -4.95 9.25 -1.69
C ILE A 101 -5.31 8.90 -3.13
N GLY A 102 -5.30 7.61 -3.48
CA GLY A 102 -5.50 7.13 -4.84
C GLY A 102 -6.47 5.96 -4.93
N LYS A 103 -7.21 5.88 -6.05
CA LYS A 103 -8.08 4.72 -6.35
C LYS A 103 -7.29 3.45 -6.67
N THR A 104 -6.06 3.62 -7.14
CA THR A 104 -5.15 2.53 -7.52
C THR A 104 -3.85 2.72 -6.78
N VAL A 105 -3.35 1.64 -6.18
CA VAL A 105 -2.09 1.61 -5.43
C VAL A 105 -1.22 0.52 -6.01
N SER A 106 -0.03 0.88 -6.49
CA SER A 106 0.99 -0.06 -6.94
C SER A 106 2.12 -0.09 -5.91
N ILE A 107 2.53 -1.28 -5.51
CA ILE A 107 3.61 -1.50 -4.55
C ILE A 107 4.66 -2.38 -5.22
N GLU A 108 5.90 -1.95 -5.17
CA GLU A 108 7.08 -2.74 -5.54
C GLU A 108 8.05 -2.74 -4.36
N THR A 109 8.62 -3.90 -4.04
CA THR A 109 9.59 -4.04 -2.96
C THR A 109 10.56 -5.18 -3.24
N VAL A 110 11.79 -5.06 -2.74
CA VAL A 110 12.81 -6.10 -2.80
C VAL A 110 13.20 -6.48 -1.38
N GLY A 111 12.72 -7.63 -0.92
CA GLY A 111 13.11 -8.19 0.37
C GLY A 111 14.31 -9.13 0.25
N GLU A 112 15.08 -9.26 1.32
CA GLU A 112 16.14 -10.25 1.44
C GLU A 112 15.90 -11.15 2.65
N LYS A 113 15.99 -12.46 2.46
CA LYS A 113 15.89 -13.46 3.54
C LYS A 113 16.86 -14.59 3.28
N ASN A 114 17.66 -14.93 4.28
CA ASN A 114 18.71 -15.96 4.18
C ASN A 114 19.66 -15.75 2.98
N GLY A 115 20.02 -14.49 2.68
CA GLY A 115 20.90 -14.13 1.56
C GLY A 115 20.22 -14.19 0.17
N LYS A 116 18.93 -14.50 0.10
CA LYS A 116 18.17 -14.53 -1.16
C LYS A 116 17.28 -13.30 -1.26
N LYS A 117 17.45 -12.54 -2.35
CA LYS A 117 16.60 -11.40 -2.69
C LYS A 117 15.38 -11.86 -3.47
N THR A 118 14.23 -11.27 -3.14
CA THR A 118 12.96 -11.53 -3.82
C THR A 118 12.30 -10.19 -4.14
N LYS A 119 12.02 -9.95 -5.42
CA LYS A 119 11.24 -8.80 -5.87
C LYS A 119 9.76 -9.17 -5.83
N THR A 120 8.97 -8.33 -5.19
CA THR A 120 7.50 -8.46 -5.12
C THR A 120 6.89 -7.19 -5.68
N ALA A 121 5.96 -7.33 -6.62
CA ALA A 121 5.21 -6.22 -7.17
C ALA A 121 3.73 -6.58 -7.28
N PHE A 122 2.86 -5.66 -6.90
CA PHE A 122 1.42 -5.84 -7.01
C PHE A 122 0.67 -4.52 -7.11
N THR A 123 -0.49 -4.56 -7.77
CA THR A 123 -1.38 -3.42 -7.91
C THR A 123 -2.75 -3.77 -7.34
N LEU A 124 -3.30 -2.83 -6.57
CA LEU A 124 -4.60 -2.94 -5.95
C LEU A 124 -5.50 -1.80 -6.41
N ASN A 125 -6.78 -2.08 -6.62
CA ASN A 125 -7.80 -1.08 -6.95
C ASN A 125 -8.89 -1.05 -5.89
N SER A 126 -9.28 0.15 -5.45
CA SER A 126 -10.29 0.32 -4.39
C SER A 126 -11.66 -0.26 -4.75
N LYS A 127 -12.03 -0.31 -6.03
CA LYS A 127 -13.28 -0.96 -6.48
C LYS A 127 -13.25 -2.47 -6.30
N THR A 128 -12.08 -3.09 -6.45
CA THR A 128 -11.94 -4.53 -6.25
C THR A 128 -12.16 -4.86 -4.78
N ILE A 129 -11.70 -4.00 -3.87
CA ILE A 129 -11.65 -4.21 -2.41
C ILE A 129 -12.99 -4.03 -1.67
N SER A 130 -13.94 -3.28 -2.23
CA SER A 130 -15.19 -2.92 -1.53
C SER A 130 -16.30 -3.99 -1.55
N THR A 131 -16.04 -5.19 -2.07
CA THR A 131 -17.06 -6.25 -2.14
C THR A 131 -16.89 -7.23 -0.99
N SER A 132 -18.01 -7.69 -0.42
CA SER A 132 -18.11 -8.45 0.83
C SER A 132 -17.32 -9.76 0.85
N HIS A 133 -16.84 -10.23 -0.29
CA HIS A 133 -15.84 -11.28 -0.43
C HIS A 133 -14.92 -10.91 -1.60
N THR A 134 -14.00 -9.99 -1.38
CA THR A 134 -13.10 -9.56 -2.46
C THR A 134 -12.07 -10.64 -2.73
N LYS A 135 -12.06 -11.16 -3.96
CA LYS A 135 -10.96 -11.96 -4.50
C LYS A 135 -9.97 -11.01 -5.17
N ILE A 136 -8.84 -10.73 -4.50
CA ILE A 136 -7.77 -9.92 -5.11
C ILE A 136 -6.97 -10.84 -6.02
N ILE A 137 -6.88 -10.52 -7.30
CA ILE A 137 -6.10 -11.25 -8.29
C ILE A 137 -4.76 -10.54 -8.45
N LEU A 138 -3.67 -11.22 -8.08
CA LEU A 138 -2.31 -10.75 -8.38
C LEU A 138 -1.74 -11.55 -9.55
N SER A 139 -1.41 -10.84 -10.62
CA SER A 139 -0.64 -11.36 -11.75
C SER A 139 0.82 -10.96 -11.54
N ILE A 140 1.68 -11.94 -11.29
CA ILE A 140 3.14 -11.83 -11.20
C ILE A 140 3.75 -12.44 -12.46
#